data_AF-A0A849QKY0-F1
#
_entry.id   AF-A0A849QKY0-F1
#
_cell.length_a   1.000
_cell.length_b   1.000
_cell.length_c   1.000
_cell.angle_alpha   90.00
_cell.angle_beta   90.00
_cell.angle_gamma   90.00
#
_symmetry.space_group_name_H-M   'P 1'
#
loop_
_entity.id
_entity.type
_entity.pdbx_description
1 polymer ?
#
loop_
_entity_poly.entity_id
_entity_poly.type
_entity_poly.pdbx_seq_one_letter_code
_entity_poly.pdbx_strand_id
1 'polypeptide(L)' 'MEILLHICCAPCATYTVKALRSGGFDPVGYFYNPNIHPFTEYRRRFETLQQYAGAVELDVVY' A
#
# COMPACT_ATOMS: atom_id res chain seq x y z
N MET A 1 10.34 -3.56 15.93
CA MET A 1 10.35 -4.53 14.81
C MET A 1 9.93 -3.77 13.58
N GLU A 2 10.71 -3.85 12.51
CA GLU A 2 10.44 -3.14 11.26
C GLU A 2 9.63 -4.05 10.34
N ILE A 3 8.56 -3.51 9.73
CA ILE A 3 7.65 -4.27 8.86
C ILE A 3 7.65 -3.63 7.49
N LEU A 4 8.01 -4.42 6.47
CA LEU A 4 7.81 -4.06 5.07
C LEU A 4 6.52 -4.73 4.57
N LEU A 5 5.52 -3.91 4.21
CA LEU A 5 4.23 -4.37 3.73
C LEU A 5 4.18 -4.32 2.21
N HIS A 6 4.17 -5.48 1.56
CA HIS A 6 3.90 -5.56 0.12
C HIS A 6 2.45 -5.15 -0.18
N ILE A 7 2.27 -4.25 -1.14
CA ILE A 7 0.96 -3.73 -1.55
C ILE A 7 0.83 -3.81 -3.08
N CYS A 8 -0.23 -4.44 -3.58
CA CYS A 8 -0.56 -4.43 -5.02
C CYS A 8 -1.81 -3.59 -5.35
N CYS A 9 -2.56 -3.15 -4.33
CA CYS A 9 -3.72 -2.27 -4.43
C CYS A 9 -4.03 -1.60 -3.08
N ALA A 10 -4.63 -0.40 -3.11
CA ALA A 10 -5.01 0.32 -1.89
C ALA A 10 -6.08 -0.38 -1.03
N PRO A 11 -7.18 -0.96 -1.59
CA PRO A 11 -8.28 -1.48 -0.77
C PRO A 11 -7.84 -2.54 0.24
N CYS A 12 -6.98 -3.48 -0.16
CA CYS A 12 -6.47 -4.52 0.74
C CYS A 12 -5.50 -3.97 1.79
N ALA A 13 -4.77 -2.87 1.48
CA ALA A 13 -3.87 -2.24 2.43
C ALA A 13 -4.62 -1.53 3.57
N THR A 14 -5.84 -1.04 3.33
CA THR A 14 -6.62 -0.27 4.34
C THR A 14 -6.76 -0.99 5.68
N TYR A 15 -7.18 -2.26 5.65
CA TYR A 15 -7.34 -3.06 6.86
C TYR A 15 -5.99 -3.43 7.47
N THR A 16 -5.04 -3.87 6.66
CA THR A 16 -3.73 -4.36 7.14
C THR A 16 -2.93 -3.26 7.82
N VAL A 17 -2.86 -2.07 7.23
CA VAL A 17 -2.17 -0.91 7.83
C VAL A 17 -2.82 -0.54 9.16
N LYS A 18 -4.15 -0.49 9.21
CA LYS A 18 -4.88 -0.21 10.45
C LYS A 18 -4.60 -1.26 11.53
N ALA A 19 -4.65 -2.54 11.18
CA ALA A 19 -4.42 -3.64 12.11
C ALA A 19 -2.99 -3.64 12.67
N LEU A 20 -1.99 -3.42 11.80
CA LEU A 20 -0.58 -3.31 12.20
C LEU A 20 -0.36 -2.14 13.16
N ARG A 21 -0.93 -0.96 12.83
CA ARG A 21 -0.87 0.22 13.70
C ARG A 21 -1.58 0.03 15.03
N SER A 22 -2.74 -0.61 15.05
CA SER A 22 -3.42 -0.98 16.30
C SER A 22 -2.61 -1.95 17.16
N GLY A 23 -1.72 -2.75 16.55
CA GLY A 23 -0.75 -3.60 17.23
C GLY A 23 0.54 -2.90 17.67
N GLY A 24 0.66 -1.59 17.46
CA GLY A 24 1.85 -0.80 17.82
C GLY A 24 2.99 -0.87 16.79
N PHE A 25 2.72 -1.33 15.57
CA PHE A 25 3.70 -1.34 14.48
C PHE A 25 3.46 -0.17 13.52
N ASP A 26 4.53 0.37 12.95
CA ASP A 26 4.44 1.32 11.85
C ASP A 26 5.10 0.72 10.60
N PRO A 27 4.29 0.20 9.65
CA PRO A 27 4.83 -0.47 8.48
C PRO A 27 5.25 0.53 7.39
N VAL A 28 6.31 0.19 6.65
CA VAL A 28 6.64 0.83 5.38
C VAL A 28 6.00 0.02 4.25
N GLY A 29 5.26 0.67 3.37
CA GLY A 29 4.67 0.05 2.19
C GLY A 29 5.69 -0.18 1.07
N TYR A 30 5.47 -1.22 0.27
CA TYR A 30 6.20 -1.50 -0.96
C TYR A 30 5.22 -1.85 -2.07
N PHE A 31 5.11 -1.00 -3.10
CA PHE A 31 4.23 -1.23 -4.23
C PHE A 31 4.95 -1.99 -5.34
N TYR A 32 4.56 -3.25 -5.59
CA TYR A 32 5.14 -4.00 -6.69
C TYR A 32 4.25 -5.14 -7.17
N ASN A 33 3.75 -5.06 -8.40
CA ASN A 33 3.18 -6.22 -9.07
C ASN A 33 3.24 -6.05 -10.60
N PRO A 34 4.22 -6.67 -11.28
CA PRO A 34 4.40 -6.54 -12.73
C PRO A 34 3.32 -7.27 -13.53
N ASN A 35 2.51 -8.12 -12.89
CA ASN A 35 1.47 -8.92 -13.55
C ASN A 35 0.12 -8.18 -13.67
N ILE A 36 0.04 -6.91 -13.24
CA ILE A 36 -1.21 -6.14 -13.37
C ILE A 36 -1.37 -5.71 -14.82
N HIS A 37 -2.35 -6.31 -15.49
CA HIS A 37 -2.74 -5.98 -16.85
C HIS A 37 -4.25 -5.69 -16.92
N PRO A 38 -4.68 -4.82 -17.85
CA PRO A 38 -3.86 -3.96 -18.72
C PRO A 38 -3.14 -2.83 -17.95
N PHE A 39 -2.23 -2.11 -18.60
CA PHE A 39 -1.47 -1.00 -17.98
C PHE A 39 -2.38 0.06 -17.32
N THR A 40 -3.58 0.28 -17.86
CA THR A 40 -4.55 1.20 -17.25
C THR A 40 -5.00 0.77 -15.85
N GLU A 41 -5.08 -0.54 -15.57
CA GLU A 41 -5.38 -1.05 -14.24
C GLU A 41 -4.18 -0.87 -13.30
N TYR A 42 -2.96 -1.12 -13.78
CA TYR A 42 -1.73 -0.85 -13.01
C TYR A 42 -1.70 0.62 -12.56
N ARG A 43 -1.92 1.54 -13.51
CA ARG A 43 -1.93 2.98 -13.22
C ARG A 43 -3.02 3.36 -12.22
N ARG A 44 -4.24 2.84 -12.36
CA ARG A 44 -5.35 3.08 -11.41
C ARG A 44 -4.99 2.60 -10.01
N ARG A 45 -4.42 1.40 -9.87
CA ARG A 45 -4.03 0.85 -8.55
C ARG A 45 -2.91 1.65 -7.92
N PHE A 46 -1.93 2.06 -8.72
CA PHE A 46 -0.83 2.93 -8.29
C PHE A 46 -1.34 4.27 -7.77
N GLU A 47 -2.15 5.00 -8.56
CA GLU A 47 -2.74 6.29 -8.18
C GLU A 47 -3.62 6.16 -6.93
N THR A 48 -4.45 5.11 -6.86
CA THR A 48 -5.29 4.87 -5.68
C THR A 48 -4.45 4.61 -4.43
N LEU A 49 -3.33 3.88 -4.56
CA LEU A 49 -2.43 3.66 -3.43
C LEU A 49 -1.74 4.95 -2.99
N GLN A 50 -1.30 5.80 -3.92
CA GLN A 50 -0.72 7.10 -3.57
C GLN A 50 -1.72 7.97 -2.79
N GLN A 51 -2.98 8.03 -3.23
CA GLN A 51 -4.04 8.75 -2.53
C GLN A 51 -4.28 8.20 -1.12
N TYR A 52 -4.38 6.87 -1.00
CA TYR A 52 -4.55 6.23 0.30
C TYR A 52 -3.36 6.49 1.23
N ALA A 53 -2.14 6.30 0.73
CA ALA A 53 -0.91 6.50 1.48
C ALA A 53 -0.80 7.93 2.03
N GLY A 54 -1.13 8.94 1.22
CA GLY A 54 -1.20 10.33 1.68
C GLY A 54 -2.29 10.57 2.73
N ALA A 55 -3.46 9.94 2.57
CA ALA A 55 -4.58 10.12 3.51
C ALA A 55 -4.33 9.51 4.90
N VAL A 56 -3.46 8.50 5.00
CA VAL A 56 -3.13 7.85 6.28
C VAL A 56 -1.69 8.07 6.71
N GLU A 57 -0.91 8.91 6.01
CA GLU A 57 0.50 9.15 6.31
C GLU A 57 1.30 7.83 6.37
N LEU A 58 1.19 7.03 5.30
CA LEU A 58 1.94 5.77 5.13
C LEU A 58 3.13 6.02 4.20
N ASP A 59 4.34 5.75 4.66
CA ASP A 59 5.53 5.72 3.81
C ASP A 59 5.45 4.56 2.83
N VAL A 60 5.66 4.81 1.54
CA VAL A 60 5.60 3.78 0.49
C VAL A 60 6.78 3.92 -0.46
N VAL A 61 7.46 2.79 -0.69
CA VAL A 61 8.43 2.62 -1.77
C VAL A 61 7.70 2.10 -3.01
N TYR A 62 7.93 2.71 -4.17
CA TYR A 62 7.25 2.42 -5.43
C TYR A 62 8.16 1.76 -6.46
#